data_AF-A0A352T298-F1
#
_entry.id   AF-A0A352T298-F1
#
_cell.length_a   1.000
_cell.length_b   1.000
_cell.length_c   1.000
_cell.angle_alpha   90.00
_cell.angle_beta   90.00
_cell.angle_gamma   90.00
#
_symmetry.space_group_name_H-M   'P 1'
#
loop_
_entity.id
_entity.type
_entity.pdbx_description
1 polymer ?
#
loop_
_entity_poly.entity_id
_entity_poly.type
_entity_poly.pdbx_seq_one_letter_code
_entity_poly.pdbx_strand_id
1 'polypeptide(L)'
;MKTLAIVSYTIESVNSYYNQIRSLLSDRITIQRYCLEDIKNLKERKISADVLLIPSYHLLKKIKGCVSRNTELLFASRTLSKAGMDKINSIKKGSNVVLIDESPEMAEQIISIIYQLGARHIELSSYWSNVSTKDDECIFIVLGQSDYVPAHAGEIINVGNSLLDINSIIDVGMKFDLLSVLDKQDVVRSYTEIETANFGLLKILGLTNSRESQLDILLQTINAGVIGVDNGGEIFLYNENARDIIKKENESVL
;
A
#
# COMPACT_ATOMS: atom_id res chain seq x y z
N MET A 1 23.51 -10.13 -4.48
CA MET A 1 22.23 -9.44 -4.76
C MET A 1 21.39 -9.54 -3.51
N LYS A 2 20.89 -8.42 -2.98
CA LYS A 2 20.09 -8.45 -1.74
C LYS A 2 18.76 -9.17 -2.00
N THR A 3 18.26 -9.88 -0.99
CA THR A 3 17.15 -10.83 -1.10
C THR A 3 16.03 -10.46 -0.11
N LEU A 4 14.81 -10.37 -0.64
CA LEU A 4 13.58 -10.22 0.14
C LEU A 4 12.81 -11.54 0.12
N ALA A 5 12.45 -12.08 1.27
CA ALA A 5 11.45 -13.14 1.38
C ALA A 5 10.09 -12.52 1.70
N ILE A 6 9.06 -12.88 0.94
CA ILE A 6 7.67 -12.52 1.22
C ILE A 6 6.95 -13.78 1.72
N VAL A 7 6.35 -13.68 2.90
CA VAL A 7 5.55 -14.77 3.48
C VAL A 7 4.16 -14.27 3.86
N SER A 8 3.13 -14.96 3.40
CA SER A 8 1.74 -14.71 3.81
C SER A 8 0.97 -16.04 3.97
N TYR A 9 -0.29 -15.97 4.37
CA TYR A 9 -1.16 -17.14 4.53
C TYR A 9 -1.46 -17.81 3.19
N THR A 10 -1.86 -17.02 2.18
CA THR A 10 -2.27 -17.48 0.85
C THR A 10 -1.28 -17.06 -0.24
N ILE A 11 -1.23 -17.82 -1.35
CA ILE A 11 -0.36 -17.51 -2.48
C ILE A 11 -0.80 -16.24 -3.21
N GLU A 12 -2.11 -15.95 -3.20
CA GLU A 12 -2.74 -14.74 -3.74
C GLU A 12 -2.20 -13.49 -3.04
N SER A 13 -2.14 -13.52 -1.70
CA SER A 13 -1.57 -12.42 -0.91
C SER A 13 -0.09 -12.22 -1.20
N VAL A 14 0.68 -13.31 -1.29
CA VAL A 14 2.12 -13.27 -1.61
C VAL A 14 2.35 -12.67 -3.00
N ASN A 15 1.56 -13.09 -3.99
CA ASN A 15 1.66 -12.57 -5.35
C ASN A 15 1.24 -11.10 -5.44
N SER A 16 0.22 -10.69 -4.69
CA SER A 16 -0.19 -9.28 -4.58
C SER A 16 0.98 -8.40 -4.10
N TYR A 17 1.60 -8.77 -2.97
CA TYR A 17 2.75 -8.05 -2.41
C TYR A 17 3.96 -8.07 -3.35
N TYR A 18 4.25 -9.23 -3.95
CA TYR A 18 5.32 -9.36 -4.94
C TYR A 18 5.12 -8.41 -6.12
N ASN A 19 3.92 -8.32 -6.67
CA ASN A 19 3.64 -7.46 -7.81
C ASN A 19 3.81 -5.98 -7.46
N GLN A 20 3.31 -5.53 -6.30
CA GLN A 20 3.47 -4.14 -5.84
C GLN A 20 4.94 -3.77 -5.60
N ILE A 21 5.70 -4.67 -4.99
CA ILE A 21 7.12 -4.42 -4.74
C ILE A 21 7.91 -4.44 -6.05
N ARG A 22 7.63 -5.40 -6.94
CA ARG A 22 8.31 -5.52 -8.22
C ARG A 22 8.05 -4.32 -9.13
N SER A 23 6.82 -3.80 -9.17
CA SER A 23 6.50 -2.63 -10.00
C SER A 23 7.27 -1.37 -9.58
N LEU A 24 7.63 -1.25 -8.30
CA LEU A 24 8.28 -0.07 -7.75
C LEU A 24 9.79 -0.20 -7.56
N LEU A 25 10.30 -1.40 -7.28
CA LEU A 25 11.71 -1.63 -6.98
C LEU A 25 12.46 -2.38 -8.10
N SER A 26 11.77 -2.74 -9.20
CA SER A 26 12.34 -3.43 -10.36
C SER A 26 13.12 -4.71 -9.99
N ASP A 27 13.93 -5.26 -10.90
CA ASP A 27 14.76 -6.45 -10.66
C ASP A 27 16.04 -6.16 -9.81
N ARG A 28 16.02 -5.11 -8.96
CA ARG A 28 17.14 -4.72 -8.09
C ARG A 28 17.31 -5.63 -6.88
N ILE A 29 16.23 -6.32 -6.49
CA ILE A 29 16.20 -7.28 -5.38
C ILE A 29 15.74 -8.65 -5.87
N THR A 30 16.32 -9.71 -5.31
CA THR A 30 15.81 -11.06 -5.51
C THR A 30 14.62 -11.25 -4.58
N ILE A 31 13.44 -11.58 -5.11
CA ILE A 31 12.26 -11.82 -4.27
C ILE A 31 11.93 -13.31 -4.23
N GLN A 32 11.99 -13.88 -3.03
CA GLN A 32 11.53 -15.22 -2.71
C GLN A 32 10.08 -15.15 -2.22
N ARG A 33 9.23 -16.09 -2.64
CA ARG A 33 7.80 -16.11 -2.35
C ARG A 33 7.44 -17.42 -1.66
N TYR A 34 6.74 -17.34 -0.53
CA TYR A 34 6.27 -18.52 0.19
C TYR A 34 4.87 -18.25 0.76
N CYS A 35 3.92 -19.15 0.52
CA CYS A 35 2.70 -19.19 1.33
C CYS A 35 2.90 -20.09 2.56
N LEU A 36 1.96 -20.04 3.51
CA LEU A 36 2.02 -20.86 4.71
C LEU A 36 2.02 -22.36 4.39
N GLU A 37 1.34 -22.77 3.32
CA GLU A 37 1.30 -24.16 2.86
C GLU A 37 2.65 -24.64 2.34
N ASP A 38 3.37 -23.80 1.57
CA ASP A 38 4.72 -24.10 1.11
C ASP A 38 5.62 -24.43 2.31
N ILE A 39 5.56 -23.60 3.35
CA ILE A 39 6.43 -23.71 4.54
C ILE A 39 6.12 -24.96 5.36
N LYS A 40 4.84 -25.36 5.48
CA LYS A 40 4.46 -26.62 6.14
C LYS A 40 5.11 -27.83 5.47
N ASN A 41 5.33 -27.76 4.15
CA ASN A 41 5.94 -28.83 3.37
C ASN A 41 7.47 -28.77 3.33
N LEU A 42 8.09 -27.66 3.77
CA LEU A 42 9.54 -27.52 3.89
C LEU A 42 10.04 -28.24 5.15
N LYS A 43 10.22 -29.57 5.06
CA LYS A 43 10.68 -30.37 6.20
C LYS A 43 12.02 -29.91 6.82
N GLU A 44 12.88 -29.20 6.08
CA GLU A 44 14.23 -28.83 6.56
C GLU A 44 14.79 -27.49 6.00
N ARG A 45 14.07 -26.78 5.11
CA ARG A 45 14.62 -25.56 4.48
C ARG A 45 14.35 -24.34 5.35
N LYS A 46 15.42 -23.63 5.71
CA LYS A 46 15.32 -22.31 6.34
C LYS A 46 15.08 -21.24 5.28
N ILE A 47 14.11 -20.37 5.52
CA ILE A 47 13.95 -19.08 4.85
C ILE A 47 15.18 -18.25 5.22
N SER A 48 16.05 -18.05 4.23
CA SER A 48 17.29 -17.29 4.35
C SER A 48 17.26 -16.16 3.33
N ALA A 49 17.06 -14.95 3.82
CA ALA A 49 16.98 -13.72 3.06
C ALA A 49 17.56 -12.58 3.91
N ASP A 50 17.87 -11.44 3.30
CA ASP A 50 18.32 -10.26 4.05
C ASP A 50 17.14 -9.68 4.85
N VAL A 51 15.95 -9.64 4.26
CA VAL A 51 14.71 -9.17 4.89
C VAL A 51 13.58 -10.17 4.67
N LEU A 52 12.73 -10.37 5.67
CA LEU A 52 11.47 -11.10 5.61
C LEU A 52 10.30 -10.11 5.81
N LEU A 53 9.49 -9.95 4.77
CA LEU A 53 8.21 -9.24 4.83
C LEU A 53 7.08 -10.20 5.23
N ILE A 54 6.38 -9.88 6.32
CA ILE A 54 5.35 -10.77 6.90
C ILE A 54 4.16 -9.96 7.46
N PRO A 55 2.90 -10.36 7.25
CA PRO A 55 1.75 -9.53 7.61
C PRO A 55 1.38 -9.50 9.09
N SER A 56 1.87 -10.43 9.92
CA SER A 56 1.48 -10.50 11.33
C SER A 56 2.46 -11.26 12.20
N TYR A 57 2.45 -10.96 13.50
CA TYR A 57 3.18 -11.74 14.48
C TYR A 57 2.59 -13.16 14.64
N HIS A 58 1.27 -13.30 14.44
CA HIS A 58 0.62 -14.61 14.43
C HIS A 58 1.24 -15.56 13.38
N LEU A 59 1.50 -15.07 12.16
CA LEU A 59 2.16 -15.87 11.13
C LEU A 59 3.63 -16.13 11.49
N LEU A 60 4.33 -15.13 12.02
CA LEU A 60 5.73 -15.30 12.45
C LEU A 60 5.87 -16.44 13.45
N LYS A 61 4.98 -16.53 14.43
CA LYS A 61 4.97 -17.63 15.42
C LYS A 61 4.88 -19.01 14.78
N LYS A 62 4.09 -19.16 13.71
CA LYS A 62 3.92 -20.44 12.98
C LYS A 62 5.18 -20.85 12.23
N ILE A 63 5.95 -19.88 11.73
CA ILE A 63 7.08 -20.14 10.84
C ILE A 63 8.45 -19.88 11.48
N LYS A 64 8.51 -19.38 12.72
CA LYS A 64 9.75 -18.92 13.38
C LYS A 64 10.89 -19.94 13.34
N GLY A 65 10.58 -21.23 13.47
CA GLY A 65 11.57 -22.31 13.39
C GLY A 65 12.22 -22.47 12.01
N CYS A 66 11.55 -22.00 10.96
CA CYS A 66 12.01 -22.03 9.58
C CYS A 66 12.71 -20.72 9.16
N VAL A 67 12.75 -19.67 9.99
CA VAL A 67 13.38 -18.39 9.63
C VAL A 67 14.82 -18.36 10.14
N SER A 68 15.79 -17.99 9.29
CA SER A 68 17.18 -17.80 9.71
C SER A 68 17.31 -16.67 10.73
N ARG A 69 18.20 -16.81 11.72
CA ARG A 69 18.42 -15.79 12.76
C ARG A 69 19.00 -14.48 12.22
N ASN A 70 19.65 -14.53 11.06
CA ASN A 70 20.24 -13.36 10.42
C ASN A 70 19.25 -12.64 9.49
N THR A 71 18.05 -13.18 9.31
CA THR A 71 17.01 -12.54 8.50
C THR A 71 16.37 -11.41 9.30
N GLU A 72 16.44 -10.19 8.77
CA GLU A 72 15.76 -9.05 9.37
C GLU A 72 14.23 -9.15 9.15
N LEU A 73 13.44 -8.72 10.13
CA LEU A 73 11.99 -8.81 10.08
C LEU A 73 11.37 -7.46 9.72
N LEU A 74 10.42 -7.47 8.78
CA LEU A 74 9.59 -6.34 8.43
C LEU A 74 8.12 -6.75 8.46
N PHE A 75 7.32 -6.11 9.32
CA PHE A 75 5.88 -6.36 9.37
C PHE A 75 5.16 -5.52 8.33
N ALA A 76 4.31 -6.16 7.53
CA ALA A 76 3.56 -5.46 6.48
C ALA A 76 2.43 -4.62 7.08
N SER A 77 2.48 -3.32 6.84
CA SER A 77 1.33 -2.43 6.89
C SER A 77 0.47 -2.66 5.65
N ARG A 78 -0.81 -2.90 5.87
CA ARG A 78 -1.75 -3.27 4.82
C ARG A 78 -2.88 -2.25 4.70
N THR A 79 -3.46 -2.18 3.51
CA THR A 79 -4.61 -1.35 3.20
C THR A 79 -5.50 -2.02 2.14
N LEU A 80 -6.55 -1.32 1.70
CA LEU A 80 -7.54 -1.79 0.75
C LEU A 80 -7.42 -1.06 -0.60
N SER A 81 -7.91 -1.72 -1.66
CA SER A 81 -8.10 -1.06 -2.95
C SER A 81 -9.28 -0.09 -2.89
N LYS A 82 -9.32 0.87 -3.82
CA LYS A 82 -10.48 1.74 -4.03
C LYS A 82 -11.76 0.95 -4.25
N ALA A 83 -11.72 -0.03 -5.14
CA ALA A 83 -12.85 -0.90 -5.42
C ALA A 83 -13.31 -1.69 -4.16
N GLY A 84 -12.38 -2.10 -3.30
CA GLY A 84 -12.70 -2.71 -2.02
C GLY A 84 -13.42 -1.74 -1.09
N MET A 85 -12.92 -0.51 -0.96
CA MET A 85 -13.56 0.55 -0.17
C MET A 85 -14.92 0.98 -0.72
N ASP A 86 -15.10 1.04 -2.04
CA ASP A 86 -16.39 1.38 -2.65
C ASP A 86 -17.49 0.36 -2.30
N LYS A 87 -17.14 -0.93 -2.24
CA LYS A 87 -18.05 -1.97 -1.75
C LYS A 87 -18.44 -1.74 -0.30
N ILE A 88 -17.48 -1.38 0.55
CA ILE A 88 -17.72 -1.08 1.97
C ILE A 88 -18.59 0.16 2.12
N ASN A 89 -18.33 1.22 1.35
CA ASN A 89 -19.09 2.47 1.36
C ASN A 89 -20.53 2.32 0.86
N SER A 90 -20.81 1.24 0.11
CA SER A 90 -22.15 0.90 -0.36
C SER A 90 -22.99 0.17 0.70
N ILE A 91 -22.38 -0.26 1.82
CA ILE A 91 -23.08 -0.92 2.92
C ILE A 91 -24.04 0.07 3.58
N LYS A 92 -25.23 -0.41 3.92
CA LYS A 92 -26.24 0.41 4.60
C LYS A 92 -25.70 0.98 5.92
N LYS A 93 -25.96 2.27 6.15
CA LYS A 93 -25.65 2.94 7.41
C LYS A 93 -26.31 2.23 8.60
N GLY A 94 -25.54 2.03 9.66
CA GLY A 94 -25.94 1.36 10.89
C GLY A 94 -25.88 -0.16 10.84
N SER A 95 -25.41 -0.75 9.73
CA SER A 95 -25.23 -2.21 9.65
C SER A 95 -24.13 -2.67 10.61
N ASN A 96 -24.37 -3.81 11.26
CA ASN A 96 -23.36 -4.56 11.99
C ASN A 96 -22.60 -5.45 11.00
N VAL A 97 -21.29 -5.24 10.92
CA VAL A 97 -20.42 -5.88 9.93
C VAL A 97 -19.29 -6.61 10.65
N VAL A 98 -19.07 -7.88 10.30
CA VAL A 98 -17.99 -8.70 10.85
C VAL A 98 -16.89 -8.82 9.82
N LEU A 99 -15.69 -8.35 10.16
CA LEU A 99 -14.51 -8.50 9.32
C LEU A 99 -13.81 -9.83 9.60
N ILE A 100 -13.58 -10.61 8.55
CA ILE A 100 -12.83 -11.85 8.55
C ILE A 100 -11.44 -11.60 7.94
N ASP A 101 -10.41 -11.98 8.69
CA ASP A 101 -8.99 -11.98 8.29
C ASP A 101 -8.27 -13.13 9.05
N GLU A 102 -7.08 -13.55 8.62
CA GLU A 102 -6.43 -14.79 9.11
C GLU A 102 -5.91 -14.72 10.57
N SER A 103 -5.92 -13.54 11.17
CA SER A 103 -5.58 -13.38 12.58
C SER A 103 -6.30 -12.19 13.22
N PRO A 104 -6.45 -12.17 14.56
CA PRO A 104 -7.06 -11.04 15.28
C PRO A 104 -6.35 -9.71 14.99
N GLU A 105 -5.02 -9.72 15.03
CA GLU A 105 -4.16 -8.56 14.71
C GLU A 105 -4.43 -8.01 13.31
N MET A 106 -4.55 -8.91 12.34
CA MET A 106 -4.80 -8.56 10.94
C MET A 106 -6.20 -7.99 10.73
N ALA A 107 -7.21 -8.58 11.36
CA ALA A 107 -8.58 -8.07 11.32
C ALA A 107 -8.67 -6.67 11.97
N GLU A 108 -8.09 -6.49 13.15
CA GLU A 108 -8.09 -5.20 13.87
C GLU A 108 -7.36 -4.10 13.08
N GLN A 109 -6.24 -4.44 12.42
CA GLN A 109 -5.53 -3.53 11.53
C GLN A 109 -6.45 -3.04 10.40
N ILE A 110 -7.12 -3.95 9.69
CA ILE A 110 -7.98 -3.59 8.57
C ILE A 110 -9.24 -2.84 9.03
N ILE A 111 -9.86 -3.21 10.15
CA ILE A 111 -10.97 -2.45 10.76
C ILE A 111 -10.55 -1.00 11.00
N SER A 112 -9.36 -0.80 11.57
CA SER A 112 -8.81 0.53 11.84
C SER A 112 -8.61 1.33 10.55
N ILE A 113 -8.08 0.69 9.50
CA ILE A 113 -7.90 1.31 8.19
C ILE A 113 -9.24 1.70 7.57
N ILE A 114 -10.25 0.81 7.58
CA ILE A 114 -11.58 1.10 7.03
C ILE A 114 -12.18 2.34 7.69
N TYR A 115 -12.07 2.47 9.02
CA TYR A 115 -12.54 3.67 9.73
C TYR A 115 -11.72 4.92 9.41
N GLN A 116 -10.39 4.81 9.29
CA GLN A 116 -9.52 5.92 8.90
C GLN A 116 -9.83 6.43 7.48
N LEU A 117 -10.26 5.54 6.59
CA LEU A 117 -10.70 5.84 5.23
C LEU A 117 -12.15 6.35 5.14
N GLY A 118 -12.82 6.55 6.28
CA GLY A 118 -14.09 7.29 6.36
C GLY A 118 -15.36 6.45 6.43
N ALA A 119 -15.27 5.11 6.45
CA ALA A 119 -16.43 4.22 6.57
C ALA A 119 -16.97 4.12 8.01
N ARG A 120 -17.21 5.27 8.65
CA ARG A 120 -17.74 5.39 10.03
C ARG A 120 -19.25 5.23 10.13
N HIS A 121 -19.90 4.87 9.03
CA HIS A 121 -21.35 4.71 8.95
C HIS A 121 -21.79 3.27 9.25
N ILE A 122 -20.86 2.32 9.38
CA ILE A 122 -21.10 0.92 9.74
C ILE A 122 -20.41 0.60 11.07
N GLU A 123 -20.91 -0.41 11.77
CA GLU A 123 -20.32 -0.91 13.01
C GLU A 123 -19.52 -2.19 12.72
N LEU A 124 -18.19 -2.04 12.64
CA LEU A 124 -17.27 -3.12 12.37
C LEU A 124 -16.83 -3.83 13.65
N SER A 125 -16.83 -5.16 13.60
CA SER A 125 -16.28 -6.04 14.63
C SER A 125 -15.39 -7.11 14.00
N SER A 126 -14.45 -7.63 14.78
CA SER A 126 -13.57 -8.71 14.32
C SER A 126 -14.29 -10.05 14.45
N TYR A 127 -14.14 -10.93 13.47
CA TYR A 127 -14.58 -12.34 13.59
C TYR A 127 -14.03 -13.01 14.86
N TRP A 128 -12.86 -12.57 15.33
CA TRP A 128 -12.17 -13.11 16.48
C TRP A 128 -12.69 -12.62 17.84
N SER A 129 -13.59 -11.63 17.89
CA SER A 129 -14.06 -11.03 19.15
C SER A 129 -15.29 -11.73 19.76
N ASN A 130 -15.55 -13.00 19.40
CA ASN A 130 -16.67 -13.81 19.92
C ASN A 130 -18.04 -13.14 19.78
N VAL A 131 -18.25 -12.35 18.72
CA VAL A 131 -19.59 -11.83 18.38
C VAL A 131 -20.47 -13.03 18.07
N SER A 132 -21.71 -13.06 18.57
CA SER A 132 -22.65 -14.12 18.21
C SER A 132 -22.96 -14.02 16.72
N THR A 133 -22.22 -14.76 15.89
CA THR A 133 -22.39 -14.88 14.44
C THR A 133 -23.68 -15.62 14.05
N LYS A 134 -24.67 -15.65 14.94
CA LYS A 134 -25.93 -16.39 14.84
C LYS A 134 -27.12 -15.51 14.47
N ASP A 135 -26.92 -14.21 14.23
CA ASP A 135 -27.94 -13.39 13.59
C ASP A 135 -27.86 -13.60 12.08
N ASP A 136 -28.97 -14.07 11.51
CA ASP A 136 -29.13 -14.32 10.07
C ASP A 136 -28.99 -13.04 9.20
N GLU A 137 -28.87 -11.86 9.83
CA GLU A 137 -28.70 -10.54 9.19
C GLU A 137 -27.26 -10.00 9.23
N CYS A 138 -26.27 -10.78 9.71
CA CYS A 138 -24.90 -10.30 9.81
C CYS A 138 -24.20 -10.23 8.44
N ILE A 139 -23.65 -9.06 8.11
CA ILE A 139 -22.84 -8.84 6.90
C ILE A 139 -21.38 -9.18 7.22
N PHE A 140 -20.76 -10.03 6.41
CA PHE A 140 -19.35 -10.38 6.55
C PHE A 140 -18.51 -9.70 5.48
N ILE A 141 -17.42 -9.05 5.87
CA ILE A 141 -16.39 -8.59 4.94
C ILE A 141 -15.24 -9.60 4.98
N VAL A 142 -14.78 -10.02 3.79
CA VAL A 142 -13.65 -10.94 3.63
C VAL A 142 -12.62 -10.32 2.70
N LEU A 143 -11.34 -10.48 3.04
CA LEU A 143 -10.23 -10.13 2.16
C LEU A 143 -9.81 -11.34 1.34
N GLY A 144 -9.96 -11.25 0.01
CA GLY A 144 -9.49 -12.30 -0.89
C GLY A 144 -10.17 -13.65 -0.64
N GLN A 145 -9.37 -14.65 -0.29
CA GLN A 145 -9.86 -15.99 0.09
C GLN A 145 -9.53 -16.25 1.54
N SER A 146 -10.48 -16.81 2.28
CA SER A 146 -10.30 -17.15 3.68
C SER A 146 -11.04 -18.44 4.04
N ASP A 147 -10.39 -19.32 4.80
CA ASP A 147 -11.01 -20.57 5.30
C ASP A 147 -12.01 -20.32 6.44
N TYR A 148 -12.08 -19.09 6.95
CA TYR A 148 -12.94 -18.69 8.07
C TYR A 148 -14.33 -18.22 7.64
N VAL A 149 -14.62 -18.22 6.33
CA VAL A 149 -15.93 -17.80 5.81
C VAL A 149 -17.02 -18.78 6.26
N PRO A 150 -18.09 -18.33 6.91
CA PRO A 150 -19.17 -19.21 7.36
C PRO A 150 -19.93 -19.82 6.17
N ALA A 151 -20.27 -21.11 6.26
CA ALA A 151 -21.07 -21.80 5.23
C ALA A 151 -22.51 -21.27 5.11
N HIS A 152 -23.04 -20.66 6.18
CA HIS A 152 -24.39 -20.10 6.27
C HIS A 152 -24.36 -18.64 6.72
N ALA A 153 -23.56 -17.81 6.04
CA ALA A 153 -23.57 -16.37 6.25
C ALA A 153 -24.77 -15.72 5.53
N GLY A 154 -25.32 -14.65 6.10
CA GLY A 154 -26.37 -13.86 5.46
C GLY A 154 -25.87 -13.20 4.17
N GLU A 155 -24.93 -12.26 4.29
CA GLU A 155 -24.30 -11.58 3.16
C GLU A 155 -22.77 -11.60 3.31
N ILE A 156 -22.05 -11.98 2.25
CA ILE A 156 -20.58 -11.94 2.22
C ILE A 156 -20.11 -10.95 1.15
N ILE A 157 -19.39 -9.93 1.58
CA ILE A 157 -18.79 -8.90 0.74
C ILE A 157 -17.29 -9.15 0.65
N ASN A 158 -16.84 -9.66 -0.48
CA ASN A 158 -15.41 -9.81 -0.77
C ASN A 158 -14.82 -8.50 -1.29
N VAL A 159 -13.90 -7.91 -0.53
CA VAL A 159 -13.26 -6.61 -0.85
C VAL A 159 -11.92 -6.74 -1.61
N GLY A 160 -11.59 -7.97 -2.04
CA GLY A 160 -10.32 -8.30 -2.69
C GLY A 160 -9.19 -8.53 -1.68
N ASN A 161 -7.99 -8.82 -2.18
CA ASN A 161 -6.82 -9.01 -1.31
C ASN A 161 -6.42 -7.70 -0.65
N SER A 162 -5.86 -7.76 0.56
CA SER A 162 -5.14 -6.62 1.11
C SER A 162 -3.95 -6.25 0.23
N LEU A 163 -3.66 -4.96 0.16
CA LEU A 163 -2.51 -4.39 -0.54
C LEU A 163 -1.51 -3.88 0.47
N LEU A 164 -0.23 -3.83 0.12
CA LEU A 164 0.77 -3.14 0.93
C LEU A 164 0.45 -1.66 0.96
N ASP A 165 0.40 -1.09 2.16
CA ASP A 165 0.35 0.35 2.34
C ASP A 165 1.70 0.99 1.94
N ILE A 166 1.68 2.28 1.63
CA ILE A 166 2.88 3.02 1.21
C ILE A 166 4.00 2.93 2.25
N ASN A 167 3.67 2.85 3.54
CA ASN A 167 4.65 2.67 4.61
C ASN A 167 5.53 1.43 4.36
N SER A 168 4.92 0.30 4.00
CA SER A 168 5.69 -0.93 3.76
C SER A 168 6.56 -0.87 2.52
N ILE A 169 6.14 -0.16 1.47
CA ILE A 169 6.99 0.04 0.30
C ILE A 169 8.20 0.90 0.64
N ILE A 170 8.01 1.97 1.44
CA ILE A 170 9.11 2.80 1.91
C ILE A 170 10.06 2.00 2.79
N ASP A 171 9.53 1.22 3.74
CA ASP A 171 10.35 0.41 4.63
C ASP A 171 11.19 -0.60 3.84
N VAL A 172 10.59 -1.30 2.86
CA VAL A 172 11.34 -2.17 1.95
C VAL A 172 12.41 -1.37 1.21
N GLY A 173 12.05 -0.24 0.60
CA GLY A 173 12.99 0.64 -0.09
C GLY A 173 14.15 1.08 0.79
N MET A 174 13.90 1.46 2.04
CA MET A 174 14.92 1.86 3.01
C MET A 174 15.83 0.69 3.40
N LYS A 175 15.28 -0.50 3.69
CA LYS A 175 16.09 -1.69 4.05
C LYS A 175 17.06 -2.11 2.95
N PHE A 176 16.69 -1.89 1.70
CA PHE A 176 17.52 -2.24 0.56
C PHE A 176 18.40 -1.08 0.05
N ASP A 177 18.35 0.11 0.66
CA ASP A 177 19.00 1.34 0.17
C ASP A 177 18.52 1.76 -1.23
N LEU A 178 17.23 1.52 -1.51
CA LEU A 178 16.57 1.75 -2.79
C LEU A 178 15.51 2.87 -2.75
N LEU A 179 15.49 3.69 -1.69
CA LEU A 179 14.57 4.82 -1.58
C LEU A 179 14.71 5.81 -2.75
N SER A 180 15.92 5.96 -3.29
CA SER A 180 16.21 6.81 -4.46
C SER A 180 15.67 6.25 -5.77
N VAL A 181 15.31 4.96 -5.82
CA VAL A 181 14.74 4.29 -7.01
C VAL A 181 13.22 4.43 -7.05
N LEU A 182 12.59 4.75 -5.92
CA LEU A 182 11.15 4.98 -5.84
C LEU A 182 10.80 6.30 -6.53
N ASP A 183 10.67 6.31 -7.86
CA ASP A 183 10.24 7.49 -8.61
C ASP A 183 8.86 7.95 -8.12
N LYS A 184 8.70 9.26 -7.92
CA LYS A 184 7.44 9.89 -7.54
C LYS A 184 6.30 9.48 -8.47
N GLN A 185 6.51 9.49 -9.78
CA GLN A 185 5.45 9.22 -10.76
C GLN A 185 4.99 7.76 -10.67
N ASP A 186 5.93 6.83 -10.51
CA ASP A 186 5.63 5.40 -10.42
C ASP A 186 4.97 5.04 -9.09
N VAL A 187 5.42 5.64 -7.97
CA VAL A 187 4.80 5.45 -6.65
C VAL A 187 3.40 6.03 -6.62
N VAL A 188 3.21 7.29 -7.03
CA VAL A 188 1.89 7.93 -7.04
C VAL A 188 0.94 7.14 -7.95
N ARG A 189 1.37 6.76 -9.16
CA ARG A 189 0.58 5.95 -10.09
C ARG A 189 0.25 4.55 -9.55
N SER A 190 1.19 3.89 -8.89
CA SER A 190 0.94 2.55 -8.30
C SER A 190 -0.03 2.62 -7.12
N TYR A 191 -0.13 3.77 -6.46
CA TYR A 191 -1.04 4.01 -5.34
C TYR A 191 -2.30 4.77 -5.72
N THR A 192 -2.54 5.13 -6.99
CA THR A 192 -3.80 5.79 -7.38
C THR A 192 -5.02 4.90 -7.22
N GLU A 193 -4.86 3.57 -7.30
CA GLU A 193 -5.95 2.59 -7.14
C GLU A 193 -6.01 1.99 -5.72
N ILE A 194 -5.14 2.46 -4.83
CA ILE A 194 -5.01 2.01 -3.45
C ILE A 194 -5.50 3.13 -2.53
N GLU A 195 -6.35 2.81 -1.58
CA GLU A 195 -6.70 3.77 -0.52
C GLU A 195 -5.65 3.69 0.58
N THR A 196 -5.11 4.82 1.03
CA THR A 196 -4.11 4.84 2.10
C THR A 196 -4.49 5.85 3.17
N ALA A 197 -4.44 5.42 4.42
CA ALA A 197 -4.57 6.33 5.55
C ALA A 197 -3.31 7.20 5.76
N ASN A 198 -2.19 6.84 5.12
CA ASN A 198 -0.89 7.53 5.24
C ASN A 198 -0.70 8.60 4.14
N PHE A 199 -1.76 9.35 3.83
CA PHE A 199 -1.74 10.41 2.80
C PHE A 199 -0.60 11.43 3.02
N GLY A 200 -0.29 11.77 4.27
CA GLY A 200 0.81 12.68 4.60
C GLY A 200 2.17 12.14 4.12
N LEU A 201 2.42 10.85 4.29
CA LEU A 201 3.67 10.22 3.86
C LEU A 201 3.74 10.09 2.34
N LEU A 202 2.63 9.72 1.70
CA LEU A 202 2.51 9.74 0.24
C LEU A 202 2.81 11.14 -0.33
N LYS A 203 2.29 12.19 0.31
CA LYS A 203 2.56 13.58 -0.06
C LYS A 203 4.03 13.96 0.16
N ILE A 204 4.64 13.59 1.30
CA ILE A 204 6.05 13.87 1.59
C ILE A 204 6.99 13.14 0.62
N LEU A 205 6.72 11.88 0.27
CA LEU A 205 7.45 11.19 -0.79
C LEU A 205 7.33 11.93 -2.12
N GLY A 206 6.11 12.38 -2.45
CA GLY A 206 5.87 13.22 -3.61
C GLY A 206 6.61 14.57 -3.59
N LEU A 207 7.07 15.04 -2.44
CA LEU A 207 7.89 16.25 -2.29
C LEU A 207 9.39 15.93 -2.31
N THR A 208 9.83 14.85 -1.66
CA THR A 208 11.25 14.58 -1.36
C THR A 208 12.06 14.07 -2.57
N ASN A 209 11.44 13.42 -3.56
CA ASN A 209 12.16 12.80 -4.68
C ASN A 209 12.38 13.70 -5.91
N SER A 210 12.54 15.01 -5.71
CA SER A 210 12.45 15.96 -6.81
C SER A 210 13.69 16.85 -6.93
N ARG A 211 14.60 16.44 -7.83
CA ARG A 211 15.50 17.40 -8.50
C ARG A 211 14.69 18.54 -9.14
N GLU A 212 13.47 18.22 -9.59
CA GLU A 212 12.48 19.18 -10.09
C GLU A 212 11.99 20.16 -9.02
N SER A 213 11.68 19.77 -7.78
CA SER A 213 11.24 20.78 -6.78
C SER A 213 12.39 21.66 -6.33
N GLN A 214 13.64 21.16 -6.32
CA GLN A 214 14.79 22.02 -6.08
C GLN A 214 14.94 23.05 -7.21
N LEU A 215 14.78 22.64 -8.46
CA LEU A 215 14.75 23.55 -9.61
C LEU A 215 13.57 24.52 -9.54
N ASP A 216 12.36 24.07 -9.21
CA ASP A 216 11.17 24.92 -9.09
C ASP A 216 11.34 25.95 -7.97
N ILE A 217 11.86 25.56 -6.81
CA ILE A 217 12.15 26.48 -5.70
C ILE A 217 13.20 27.50 -6.14
N LEU A 218 14.30 27.07 -6.78
CA LEU A 218 15.32 27.98 -7.29
C LEU A 218 14.72 28.96 -8.30
N LEU A 219 13.91 28.47 -9.24
CA LEU A 219 13.23 29.28 -10.25
C LEU A 219 12.24 30.27 -9.66
N GLN A 220 11.56 29.92 -8.57
CA GLN A 220 10.65 30.82 -7.85
C GLN A 220 11.40 31.88 -7.03
N THR A 221 12.63 31.62 -6.58
CA THR A 221 13.44 32.63 -5.87
C THR A 221 14.10 33.67 -6.78
N ILE A 222 14.18 33.42 -8.08
CA ILE A 222 14.73 34.35 -9.05
C ILE A 222 13.76 35.52 -9.23
N ASN A 223 14.22 36.73 -8.90
CA ASN A 223 13.46 37.96 -9.08
C ASN A 223 13.46 38.46 -10.54
N ALA A 224 13.24 37.54 -11.48
CA ALA A 224 13.12 37.75 -12.91
C ALA A 224 12.23 36.67 -13.53
N GLY A 225 11.63 36.96 -14.68
CA GLY A 225 10.95 35.95 -15.49
C GLY A 225 11.94 35.00 -16.15
N VAL A 226 11.75 33.69 -15.99
CA VAL A 226 12.58 32.65 -16.61
C VAL A 226 11.71 31.81 -17.54
N ILE A 227 12.20 31.59 -18.76
CA ILE A 227 11.59 30.70 -19.76
C ILE A 227 12.71 29.82 -20.33
N GLY A 228 12.53 28.51 -20.27
CA GLY A 228 13.37 27.51 -20.92
C GLY A 228 12.76 27.07 -22.23
N VAL A 229 13.55 27.14 -23.31
CA VAL A 229 13.17 26.69 -24.66
C VAL A 229 14.07 25.56 -25.12
N ASP A 230 13.51 24.59 -25.84
CA ASP A 230 14.28 23.50 -26.43
C ASP A 230 14.93 23.92 -27.76
N ASN A 231 15.66 22.98 -28.40
CA ASN A 231 16.32 23.22 -29.68
C ASN A 231 15.34 23.46 -30.85
N GLY A 232 14.07 23.11 -30.68
CA GLY A 232 12.98 23.38 -31.62
C GLY A 232 12.28 24.71 -31.37
N GLY A 233 12.62 25.42 -30.28
CA GLY A 233 11.99 26.68 -29.88
C GLY A 233 10.73 26.50 -29.04
N GLU A 234 10.40 25.28 -28.62
CA GLU A 234 9.23 25.01 -27.78
C GLU A 234 9.55 25.28 -26.31
N ILE A 235 8.62 25.92 -25.61
CA ILE A 235 8.78 26.23 -24.18
C ILE A 235 8.58 24.96 -23.36
N PHE A 236 9.61 24.52 -22.66
CA PHE A 236 9.54 23.34 -21.77
C PHE A 236 9.49 23.73 -20.29
N LEU A 237 9.78 24.99 -19.95
CA LEU A 237 9.82 25.47 -18.56
C LEU A 237 9.55 26.98 -18.48
N TYR A 238 8.80 27.43 -17.48
CA TYR A 238 8.69 28.86 -17.14
C TYR A 238 8.33 29.05 -15.66
N ASN A 239 8.80 30.12 -15.03
CA ASN A 239 8.50 30.42 -13.62
C ASN A 239 7.29 31.37 -13.48
N GLU A 240 6.77 31.54 -12.25
CA GLU A 240 5.59 32.39 -11.99
C GLU A 240 5.84 33.88 -12.35
N ASN A 241 7.06 34.38 -12.19
CA ASN A 241 7.40 35.74 -12.63
C ASN A 241 7.28 35.91 -14.15
N ALA A 242 7.71 34.92 -14.96
CA ALA A 242 7.49 34.94 -16.40
C ALA A 242 6.00 34.90 -16.74
N ARG A 243 5.22 34.06 -16.03
CA ARG A 243 3.77 33.99 -16.19
C ARG A 243 3.11 35.34 -15.90
N ASP A 244 3.50 36.02 -14.83
CA ASP A 244 2.93 37.31 -14.43
C ASP A 244 3.33 38.45 -15.37
N ILE A 245 4.56 38.44 -15.89
CA ILE A 245 5.00 39.39 -16.93
C ILE A 245 4.15 39.21 -18.19
N ILE A 246 4.00 37.98 -18.68
CA ILE A 246 3.21 37.66 -19.88
C ILE A 246 1.73 37.98 -19.67
N LYS A 247 1.18 37.70 -18.48
CA LYS A 247 -0.21 38.03 -18.14
C LYS A 247 -0.46 39.53 -17.98
N LYS A 248 0.56 40.33 -17.62
CA LYS A 248 0.45 41.78 -17.49
C LYS A 248 0.39 42.52 -18.83
N GLU A 249 0.70 41.87 -19.96
CA GLU A 249 0.62 42.49 -21.28
C GLU A 249 -0.76 42.36 -21.95
N ASN A 250 -1.67 41.52 -21.43
CA ASN A 250 -3.04 41.37 -21.95
C ASN A 250 -4.02 42.47 -21.50
N GLU A 251 -3.56 43.73 -21.43
CA GLU A 251 -4.44 44.90 -21.62
C GLU A 251 -4.29 45.54 -23.01
N SER A 252 -3.42 45.01 -23.89
CA SER A 252 -3.52 45.34 -25.30
C SER A 252 -2.77 44.37 -26.22
N VAL A 253 -3.53 43.88 -27.20
CA VAL A 253 -3.17 43.29 -28.50
C VAL A 253 -3.22 41.75 -28.58
N LEU A 254 -4.35 41.30 -29.15
CA LEU A 254 -4.58 40.23 -30.13
C LEU A 254 -3.82 38.90 -30.00
#